data_AF-A0A4Z0AZU2-F1
#
_entry.id   AF-A0A4Z0AZU2-F1
#
_cell.length_a   1.000
_cell.length_b   1.000
_cell.length_c   1.000
_cell.angle_alpha   90.00
_cell.angle_beta   90.00
_cell.angle_gamma   90.00
#
_symmetry.space_group_name_H-M   'P 1'
#
loop_
_entity.id
_entity.type
_entity.pdbx_description
1 polymer ?
#
loop_
_entity_poly.entity_id
_entity_poly.type
_entity_poly.pdbx_seq_one_letter_code
_entity_poly.pdbx_strand_id
1 'polypeptide(L)'
;MRVSINQEDFKQRFRPRANVLQLLGDELIGSRKLVVFELVKNAYDAGPNEVSVVLNLTDRESPGISVKDDDDGVSLQTIQDVWLVPGNDHRKAQLAGTSGKKDATHRQVA
;
A
#
# COMPACT_ATOMS: atom_id res chain seq x y z
N MET A 1 35.22 -26.43 13.67
CA MET A 1 35.37 -26.01 12.27
C MET A 1 35.35 -24.48 12.24
N ARG A 2 36.50 -23.81 12.07
CA ARG A 2 36.56 -22.35 11.91
C ARG A 2 36.63 -22.03 10.42
N VAL A 3 35.65 -21.31 9.91
CA VAL A 3 35.66 -20.80 8.55
C VAL A 3 36.36 -19.43 8.60
N SER A 4 37.57 -19.36 8.04
CA SER A 4 38.25 -18.09 7.78
C SER A 4 37.71 -17.55 6.45
N ILE A 5 36.81 -16.56 6.52
CA ILE A 5 36.29 -15.89 5.32
C ILE A 5 37.26 -14.76 4.98
N ASN A 6 37.93 -14.85 3.84
CA ASN A 6 38.67 -13.72 3.27
C ASN A 6 37.68 -12.58 3.00
N GLN A 7 37.99 -11.38 3.49
CA GLN A 7 37.10 -10.19 3.46
C GLN A 7 36.93 -9.56 2.06
N GLU A 8 37.23 -10.29 0.99
CA GLU A 8 37.01 -9.83 -0.39
C GLU A 8 35.52 -9.96 -0.72
N ASP A 9 34.81 -8.82 -0.69
CA ASP A 9 33.48 -8.54 -1.24
C ASP A 9 32.47 -9.71 -1.25
N PHE A 10 31.90 -10.02 -0.08
CA PHE A 10 30.69 -10.86 -0.01
C PHE A 10 29.48 -10.12 -0.61
N LYS A 11 29.37 -10.11 -1.94
CA LYS A 11 28.20 -9.62 -2.69
C LYS A 11 27.16 -10.73 -2.87
N GLN A 12 26.41 -11.03 -1.81
CA GLN A 12 25.26 -11.92 -1.93
C GLN A 12 24.00 -11.14 -2.32
N ARG A 13 23.40 -11.50 -3.47
CA ARG A 13 22.11 -10.95 -3.91
C ARG A 13 20.97 -11.53 -3.06
N PHE A 14 19.92 -10.73 -2.86
CA PHE A 14 18.69 -11.19 -2.23
C PHE A 14 18.10 -12.36 -3.05
N ARG A 15 17.65 -13.41 -2.34
CA ARG A 15 17.01 -14.59 -2.95
C ARG A 15 15.63 -14.79 -2.34
N PRO A 16 14.67 -13.90 -2.68
CA PRO A 16 13.32 -14.01 -2.14
C PRO A 16 12.71 -15.33 -2.59
N ARG A 17 12.02 -16.02 -1.66
CA ARG A 17 11.23 -17.20 -1.97
C ARG A 17 9.80 -16.79 -2.29
N ALA A 18 9.09 -17.62 -3.04
CA ALA A 18 7.71 -17.35 -3.44
C ALA A 18 6.76 -17.11 -2.23
N ASN A 19 7.06 -17.71 -1.08
CA ASN A 19 6.28 -17.52 0.15
C ASN A 19 6.42 -16.13 0.79
N VAL A 20 7.26 -15.23 0.25
CA VAL A 20 7.36 -13.85 0.74
C VAL A 20 6.01 -13.13 0.69
N LEU A 21 5.18 -13.40 -0.32
CA LEU A 21 3.85 -12.81 -0.42
C LEU A 21 2.92 -13.28 0.70
N GLN A 22 3.02 -14.55 1.08
CA GLN A 22 2.25 -15.11 2.19
C GLN A 22 2.70 -14.51 3.53
N LEU A 23 4.01 -14.35 3.73
CA LEU A 23 4.55 -13.65 4.90
C LEU A 23 4.10 -12.17 4.96
N LEU A 24 4.02 -11.48 3.82
CA LEU A 24 3.53 -10.11 3.77
C LEU A 24 2.02 -9.99 4.05
N GLY A 25 1.23 -11.02 3.78
CA GLY A 25 -0.20 -11.03 4.09
C GLY A 25 -0.50 -11.46 5.53
N ASP A 26 -0.09 -12.68 5.87
CA ASP A 26 -0.51 -13.36 7.10
C ASP A 26 0.27 -12.90 8.34
N GLU A 27 1.56 -12.55 8.20
CA GLU A 27 2.42 -12.17 9.33
C GLU A 27 2.55 -10.65 9.50
N LEU A 28 2.20 -9.85 8.49
CA LEU A 28 2.33 -8.39 8.53
C LEU A 28 1.11 -7.70 9.13
N ILE A 29 -0.08 -8.31 9.03
CA ILE A 29 -1.32 -7.76 9.55
C ILE A 29 -1.64 -8.42 10.89
N GLY A 30 -1.29 -7.74 11.99
CA GLY A 30 -1.36 -8.29 13.35
C GLY A 30 -2.75 -8.75 13.84
N SER A 31 -3.83 -8.46 13.09
CA SER A 31 -5.13 -9.11 13.31
C SER A 31 -6.05 -9.02 12.09
N ARG A 32 -6.94 -10.01 11.91
CA ARG A 32 -7.98 -9.98 10.86
C ARG A 32 -8.89 -8.74 10.90
N LYS A 33 -9.09 -8.14 12.07
CA LYS A 33 -9.87 -6.89 12.21
C LYS A 33 -9.17 -5.69 11.56
N LEU A 34 -7.84 -5.70 11.57
CA LEU A 34 -7.04 -4.63 10.98
C LEU A 34 -7.10 -4.64 9.45
N VAL A 35 -7.36 -5.79 8.82
CA VAL A 35 -7.49 -5.91 7.35
C VAL A 35 -8.55 -4.95 6.80
N VAL A 36 -9.75 -4.94 7.39
CA VAL A 36 -10.84 -4.06 6.93
C VAL A 36 -10.47 -2.59 7.14
N PHE A 37 -9.83 -2.27 8.26
CA PHE A 37 -9.38 -0.92 8.55
C PHE A 37 -8.34 -0.42 7.53
N GLU A 38 -7.34 -1.23 7.19
CA GLU A 38 -6.33 -0.86 6.19
C GLU A 38 -6.93 -0.71 4.79
N LEU A 39 -7.93 -1.53 4.42
CA LEU A 39 -8.65 -1.35 3.15
C LEU A 39 -9.43 -0.03 3.11
N VAL A 40 -10.13 0.32 4.21
CA VAL A 40 -10.86 1.59 4.32
C VAL A 40 -9.90 2.77 4.27
N LYS A 41 -8.75 2.68 4.94
CA LYS A 41 -7.72 3.72 4.87
C LYS A 41 -7.17 3.89 3.46
N ASN A 42 -6.89 2.79 2.75
CA ASN A 42 -6.41 2.84 1.37
C ASN A 42 -7.44 3.50 0.44
N ALA A 43 -8.74 3.22 0.64
CA ALA A 43 -9.82 3.89 -0.07
C ALA A 43 -9.84 5.41 0.21
N TYR A 44 -9.75 5.83 1.48
CA TYR A 44 -9.68 7.25 1.83
C TYR A 44 -8.41 7.97 1.34
N ASP A 45 -7.27 7.29 1.32
CA ASP A 45 -6.01 7.84 0.82
C ASP A 45 -6.09 8.19 -0.68
N ALA A 46 -7.04 7.62 -1.44
CA ALA A 46 -7.28 7.96 -2.84
C ALA A 46 -7.95 9.34 -3.04
N GLY A 47 -8.52 9.91 -1.97
CA GLY A 47 -9.26 11.18 -2.01
C GLY A 47 -10.70 11.13 -2.52
N PRO A 48 -11.50 10.07 -2.26
CA PRO A 48 -12.89 10.00 -2.69
C PRO A 48 -13.79 10.98 -1.91
N ASN A 49 -15.01 11.19 -2.41
CA ASN A 49 -16.05 11.90 -1.65
C ASN A 49 -16.73 10.97 -0.65
N GLU A 50 -16.90 9.70 -1.01
CA GLU A 50 -17.56 8.69 -0.20
C GLU A 50 -16.81 7.35 -0.24
N VAL A 51 -16.74 6.69 0.92
CA VAL A 51 -16.28 5.30 1.04
C VAL A 51 -17.41 4.48 1.67
N SER A 52 -17.82 3.43 0.97
CA SER A 52 -18.86 2.50 1.41
C SER A 52 -18.25 1.18 1.88
N VAL A 53 -18.78 0.65 2.98
CA VAL A 53 -18.40 -0.68 3.51
C VAL A 53 -19.66 -1.53 3.61
N VAL A 54 -19.69 -2.64 2.88
CA VAL A 54 -20.86 -3.53 2.83
C VAL A 54 -20.49 -4.90 3.37
N LEU A 55 -21.24 -5.37 4.36
CA LEU A 55 -21.12 -6.70 4.94
C LEU A 55 -22.20 -7.59 4.34
N ASN A 56 -21.87 -8.33 3.28
CA ASN A 56 -22.77 -9.33 2.70
C ASN A 56 -22.52 -10.68 3.37
N LEU A 57 -23.01 -10.83 4.61
CA LEU A 57 -22.84 -12.07 5.38
C LEU A 57 -24.01 -13.05 5.22
N THR A 58 -25.08 -12.61 4.56
CA THR A 58 -26.30 -13.41 4.34
C THR A 58 -26.21 -14.29 3.09
N ASP A 59 -25.35 -13.94 2.15
CA ASP A 59 -25.02 -14.79 1.01
C ASP A 59 -24.22 -16.01 1.49
N ARG A 60 -24.79 -17.20 1.33
CA ARG A 60 -24.17 -18.46 1.77
C ARG A 60 -23.16 -18.99 0.77
N GLU A 61 -23.26 -18.61 -0.50
CA GLU A 61 -22.34 -19.05 -1.55
C GLU A 61 -21.11 -18.14 -1.61
N SER A 62 -21.29 -16.85 -1.30
CA SER A 62 -20.20 -15.86 -1.35
C SER A 62 -20.29 -14.82 -0.22
N PRO A 63 -20.17 -15.23 1.06
CA PRO A 63 -20.14 -14.27 2.16
C PRO A 63 -18.88 -13.40 2.08
N GLY A 64 -19.03 -12.10 2.29
CA GLY A 64 -17.90 -11.18 2.12
C GLY A 64 -18.11 -9.79 2.70
N ILE A 65 -17.00 -9.07 2.80
CA ILE A 65 -16.96 -7.64 3.11
C ILE A 65 -16.39 -6.95 1.89
N SER A 66 -17.11 -5.96 1.35
CA SER A 66 -16.60 -5.10 0.29
C SER A 66 -16.37 -3.69 0.83
N VAL A 67 -15.26 -3.08 0.40
CA VAL A 67 -14.94 -1.67 0.60
C VAL A 67 -14.86 -1.05 -0.78
N LYS A 68 -15.61 0.03 -1.01
CA LYS A 68 -15.67 0.72 -2.30
C LYS A 68 -15.67 2.23 -2.09
N ASP A 69 -14.71 2.89 -2.71
CA ASP A 69 -14.69 4.34 -2.91
C ASP A 69 -15.32 4.76 -4.26
N ASP A 70 -15.54 6.06 -4.42
CA ASP A 70 -16.08 6.70 -5.62
C ASP A 70 -15.03 7.53 -6.41
N ASP A 71 -13.75 7.25 -6.21
CA ASP A 71 -12.66 7.89 -6.96
C ASP A 71 -12.58 7.38 -8.42
N ASP A 72 -11.88 8.13 -9.27
CA ASP A 72 -11.56 7.77 -10.66
C ASP A 72 -10.66 6.51 -10.76
N GLY A 73 -10.10 6.08 -9.62
CA GLY A 73 -9.35 4.85 -9.48
C GLY A 73 -7.93 4.94 -10.03
N VAL A 74 -7.35 3.78 -10.34
CA VAL A 74 -5.96 3.67 -10.79
C VAL A 74 -5.85 3.02 -12.16
N SER A 75 -4.92 3.51 -12.98
CA SER A 75 -4.63 2.89 -14.28
C SER A 75 -4.00 1.51 -14.10
N LEU A 76 -4.12 0.65 -15.11
CA LEU A 76 -3.48 -0.67 -15.13
C LEU A 76 -1.96 -0.57 -14.93
N GLN A 77 -1.33 0.46 -15.52
CA GLN A 77 0.09 0.72 -15.37
C GLN A 77 0.45 1.02 -13.91
N THR A 78 -0.33 1.86 -13.22
CA THR A 78 -0.14 2.14 -11.80
C THR A 78 -0.29 0.88 -10.95
N ILE A 79 -1.24 0.00 -11.29
CA ILE A 79 -1.37 -1.29 -10.59
C ILE A 79 -0.09 -2.11 -10.74
N GLN A 80 0.41 -2.27 -11.97
CA GLN A 80 1.55 -3.12 -12.27
C GLN A 80 2.88 -2.58 -11.72
N ASP A 81 3.12 -1.29 -11.90
CA ASP A 81 4.43 -0.68 -11.62
C ASP A 81 4.52 -0.08 -10.21
N VAL A 82 3.38 0.16 -9.56
CA VAL A 82 3.31 0.74 -8.22
C VAL A 82 2.74 -0.22 -7.19
N TRP A 83 1.51 -0.69 -7.37
CA TRP A 83 0.81 -1.47 -6.33
C TRP A 83 1.39 -2.87 -6.17
N LEU A 84 1.77 -3.52 -7.28
CA LEU A 84 2.34 -4.88 -7.28
C LEU A 84 3.87 -4.89 -7.08
N VAL A 85 4.47 -3.75 -6.72
CA VAL A 85 5.91 -3.62 -6.48
C VAL A 85 6.15 -3.28 -5.01
N PRO A 86 6.48 -4.27 -4.16
CA PRO A 86 6.78 -4.04 -2.75
C PRO A 86 7.93 -3.04 -2.57
N GLY A 87 7.74 -2.07 -1.68
CA GLY A 87 8.75 -1.05 -1.37
C GLY A 87 8.85 0.10 -2.38
N ASN A 88 7.85 0.29 -3.25
CA ASN A 88 7.82 1.45 -4.14
C ASN A 88 7.62 2.77 -3.36
N ASP A 89 8.41 3.80 -3.70
CA ASP A 89 8.39 5.13 -3.07
C ASP A 89 7.36 6.11 -3.67
N HIS A 90 6.47 5.64 -4.56
CA HIS A 90 5.49 6.48 -5.27
C HIS A 90 4.70 7.43 -4.33
N ARG A 91 4.28 6.97 -3.14
CA ARG A 91 3.53 7.81 -2.18
C ARG A 91 4.39 8.91 -1.55
N LYS A 92 5.69 8.66 -1.32
CA LYS A 92 6.62 9.71 -0.82
C LYS A 92 6.78 10.82 -1.86
N ALA A 93 6.84 10.47 -3.14
CA ALA A 93 6.91 11.45 -4.22
C ALA A 93 5.65 12.33 -4.30
N GLN A 94 4.45 11.76 -4.13
CA GLN A 94 3.20 12.53 -4.07
C GLN A 94 3.15 13.50 -2.88
N LEU A 95 3.62 13.07 -1.70
CA LEU A 95 3.66 13.90 -0.48
C LEU A 95 4.69 15.04 -0.58
N ALA A 96 5.82 14.80 -1.27
CA ALA A 96 6.81 15.85 -1.54
C ALA A 96 6.26 16.91 -2.51
N GLY A 97 5.50 16.51 -3.52
CA GLY A 97 4.87 17.43 -4.49
C GLY A 97 3.76 18.30 -3.90
N THR A 98 3.03 17.81 -2.90
CA THR A 98 1.93 18.57 -2.25
C THR A 98 2.42 19.57 -1.20
N SER A 99 3.61 19.37 -0.62
CA SER A 99 4.19 20.31 0.35
C SER A 99 4.60 21.65 -0.29
N GLY A 100 4.92 21.68 -1.59
CA GLY A 100 5.28 22.92 -2.31
C GLY A 100 4.09 23.83 -2.68
N LYS A 101 2.85 23.37 -2.52
CA LYS A 101 1.64 24.14 -2.87
C LYS A 101 1.01 24.91 -1.71
N LYS A 102 1.42 24.67 -0.45
CA LYS A 102 0.81 25.31 0.72
C LYS A 102 1.34 26.72 1.04
N ASP A 103 2.47 27.14 0.44
CA ASP A 103 3.09 28.43 0.74
C ASP A 103 2.71 29.57 -0.21
N ALA A 104 1.99 29.30 -1.31
CA ALA A 104 1.75 30.28 -2.37
C ALA A 104 0.42 31.08 -2.27
N THR A 105 -0.50 30.72 -1.37
CA THR A 105 -1.87 31.28 -1.38
C THR A 105 -2.13 32.36 -0.32
N HIS A 106 -1.17 32.72 0.53
CA HIS A 106 -1.39 33.68 1.63
C HIS A 106 -0.55 34.97 1.54
N ARG A 107 -0.32 35.51 0.34
CA ARG A 107 0.22 36.86 0.14
C ARG A 107 -0.39 37.53 -1.07
N GLN A 108 -1.63 38.00 -0.96
CA GLN A 108 -2.15 39.21 -1.62
C GLN A 108 -3.61 39.42 -1.25
N VAL A 109 -3.84 40.17 -0.17
CA VAL A 109 -4.98 41.06 0.01
C VAL A 109 -4.54 42.12 1.02
N ALA A 110 -4.13 43.27 0.50
CA ALA A 110 -4.08 44.56 1.15
C ALA A 110 -4.54 45.59 0.12
#